data_AF-A0A934AXM0-F1
#
_entry.id   AF-A0A934AXM0-F1
#
_cell.length_a   1.000
_cell.length_b   1.000
_cell.length_c   1.000
_cell.angle_alpha   90.00
_cell.angle_beta   90.00
_cell.angle_gamma   90.00
#
_symmetry.space_group_name_H-M   'P 1'
#
loop_
_entity.id
_entity.type
_entity.pdbx_description
1 polymer ?
#
loop_
_entity_poly.entity_id
_entity_poly.type
_entity_poly.pdbx_seq_one_letter_code
_entity_poly.pdbx_strand_id
1 'polypeptide(L)'
;MAEKMTAEQVNAYMKQQCGFVPRMFQVINTVTPDPGRTFADFYASIFGDGALSRKVKELMFMSGGVAYCSPRCIIHAIPAAEAGATWNEVFEAAAVGMILAGFVPGGPGIPYAFEYALKCLDIFDKYKKGEKWEYLPAPKFDHGVY
;
A
#
# COMPACT_ATOMS: atom_id res chain seq x y z
N MET A 1 -2.78 17.38 -30.07
CA MET A 1 -2.46 16.92 -28.70
C MET A 1 -3.37 15.74 -28.41
N ALA A 2 -2.87 14.65 -27.80
CA ALA A 2 -3.74 13.57 -27.38
C ALA A 2 -4.78 14.10 -26.38
N GLU A 3 -6.01 13.58 -26.44
CA GLU A 3 -7.06 13.93 -25.49
C GLU A 3 -6.63 13.54 -24.07
N LYS A 4 -6.79 14.46 -23.11
CA LYS A 4 -6.42 14.19 -21.72
C LYS A 4 -7.43 13.24 -21.10
N MET A 5 -6.94 12.28 -20.32
CA MET A 5 -7.79 11.32 -19.63
C MET A 5 -8.77 12.04 -18.68
N THR A 6 -10.00 11.56 -18.57
CA THR A 6 -10.90 11.99 -17.50
C THR A 6 -10.41 11.48 -16.14
N ALA A 7 -10.96 12.02 -15.06
CA ALA A 7 -10.68 11.57 -13.70
C ALA A 7 -10.95 10.07 -13.52
N GLU A 8 -12.05 9.57 -14.09
CA GLU A 8 -12.43 8.15 -14.07
C GLU A 8 -11.42 7.30 -14.85
N GLN A 9 -11.02 7.75 -16.03
CA GLN A 9 -10.06 7.04 -16.87
C GLN A 9 -8.69 6.93 -16.20
N VAL A 10 -8.18 8.02 -15.61
CA VAL A 10 -6.89 7.96 -14.91
C VAL A 10 -7.00 7.13 -13.63
N ASN A 11 -8.10 7.20 -12.89
CA ASN A 11 -8.33 6.35 -11.72
C ASN A 11 -8.34 4.86 -12.10
N ALA A 12 -9.01 4.49 -13.20
CA ALA A 12 -9.01 3.13 -13.72
C ALA A 12 -7.59 2.69 -14.12
N TYR A 13 -6.84 3.56 -14.78
CA TYR A 13 -5.45 3.30 -15.18
C TYR A 13 -4.53 3.12 -13.96
N MET A 14 -4.64 3.98 -12.96
CA MET A 14 -3.91 3.83 -11.70
C MET A 14 -4.25 2.52 -11.01
N LYS A 15 -5.53 2.14 -10.96
CA LYS A 15 -5.94 0.85 -10.38
C LYS A 15 -5.33 -0.33 -11.13
N GLN A 16 -5.25 -0.25 -12.47
CA GLN A 16 -4.60 -1.29 -13.28
C GLN A 16 -3.09 -1.39 -12.98
N GLN A 17 -2.38 -0.26 -12.92
CA GLN A 17 -0.92 -0.26 -12.74
C GLN A 17 -0.51 -0.51 -11.29
N CYS A 18 -1.20 0.10 -10.33
CA CYS A 18 -0.85 0.11 -8.91
C CYS A 18 -1.66 -0.90 -8.06
N GLY A 19 -2.74 -1.49 -8.60
CA GLY A 19 -3.68 -2.34 -7.84
C GLY A 19 -4.73 -1.55 -7.03
N PHE A 20 -4.52 -0.25 -6.84
CA PHE A 20 -5.44 0.66 -6.15
C PHE A 20 -5.25 2.09 -6.65
N VAL A 21 -6.17 2.99 -6.28
CA VAL A 21 -5.98 4.43 -6.47
C VAL A 21 -5.53 5.01 -5.13
N PRO A 22 -4.26 5.46 -5.01
CA PRO A 22 -3.81 6.07 -3.77
C PRO A 22 -4.67 7.28 -3.39
N ARG A 23 -4.96 7.46 -2.10
CA ARG A 23 -5.97 8.43 -1.64
C ARG A 23 -5.68 9.87 -2.06
N MET A 24 -4.41 10.28 -2.14
CA MET A 24 -4.05 11.61 -2.65
C MET A 24 -4.48 11.81 -4.11
N PHE A 25 -4.43 10.76 -4.94
CA PHE A 25 -4.81 10.84 -6.35
C PHE A 25 -6.32 10.81 -6.57
N GLN A 26 -7.11 10.32 -5.61
CA GLN A 26 -8.58 10.44 -5.67
C GLN A 26 -9.04 11.91 -5.75
N VAL A 27 -8.26 12.84 -5.17
CA VAL A 27 -8.51 14.29 -5.25
C VAL A 27 -7.71 14.92 -6.40
N ILE A 28 -6.42 14.62 -6.53
CA ILE A 28 -5.58 15.24 -7.58
C ILE A 28 -6.16 14.96 -8.98
N ASN A 29 -6.65 13.74 -9.23
CA ASN A 29 -7.17 13.35 -10.54
C ASN A 29 -8.48 14.05 -10.93
N THR A 30 -9.22 14.62 -9.97
CA THR A 30 -10.41 15.45 -10.30
C THR A 30 -10.04 16.84 -10.80
N VAL A 31 -8.80 17.27 -10.53
CA VAL A 31 -8.24 18.57 -10.95
C VAL A 31 -7.37 18.41 -12.18
N THR A 32 -6.47 17.42 -12.19
CA THR A 32 -5.59 17.13 -13.33
C THR A 32 -5.20 15.65 -13.38
N PRO A 33 -5.32 14.98 -14.55
CA PRO A 33 -5.01 13.56 -14.70
C PRO A 33 -3.50 13.28 -14.88
N ASP A 34 -2.72 14.26 -15.33
CA ASP A 34 -1.33 14.05 -15.76
C ASP A 34 -0.43 13.50 -14.63
N PRO A 35 -0.52 14.01 -13.37
CA PRO A 35 0.28 13.46 -12.27
C PRO A 35 -0.08 12.02 -11.92
N GLY A 36 -1.37 11.68 -11.94
CA GLY A 36 -1.85 10.32 -11.63
C GLY A 36 -1.34 9.30 -12.65
N ARG A 37 -1.41 9.65 -13.94
CA ARG A 37 -0.86 8.82 -15.02
C ARG A 37 0.66 8.65 -14.87
N THR A 38 1.39 9.74 -14.64
CA THR A 38 2.85 9.72 -14.50
C THR A 38 3.29 8.88 -13.29
N PHE A 39 2.57 8.99 -12.17
CA PHE A 39 2.84 8.18 -11.00
C PHE A 39 2.56 6.69 -11.25
N ALA A 40 1.47 6.36 -11.96
CA ALA A 40 1.16 4.98 -12.34
C ALA A 40 2.26 4.36 -13.21
N ASP A 41 2.77 5.10 -14.20
CA ASP A 41 3.87 4.66 -15.07
C ASP A 41 5.14 4.39 -14.24
N PHE A 42 5.51 5.33 -13.36
CA PHE A 42 6.65 5.17 -12.45
C PHE A 42 6.48 3.95 -11.53
N TYR A 43 5.32 3.82 -10.88
CA TYR A 43 5.00 2.70 -10.00
C TYR A 43 5.16 1.37 -10.74
N ALA A 44 4.56 1.25 -11.93
CA ALA A 44 4.63 0.02 -12.74
C ALA A 44 6.07 -0.33 -13.14
N SER A 45 6.91 0.65 -13.43
CA SER A 45 8.32 0.42 -13.77
C SER A 45 9.14 -0.20 -12.62
N ILE A 46 8.75 0.07 -11.37
CA ILE A 46 9.42 -0.45 -10.18
C ILE A 46 8.83 -1.81 -9.77
N PHE A 47 7.50 -1.89 -9.70
CA PHE A 47 6.77 -3.05 -9.18
C PHE A 47 6.47 -4.12 -10.24
N GLY A 48 6.65 -3.84 -11.53
CA GLY A 48 6.51 -4.83 -12.60
C GLY A 48 7.46 -6.03 -12.43
N ASP A 49 7.15 -7.14 -13.08
CA ASP A 49 7.98 -8.34 -13.01
C ASP A 49 9.40 -8.12 -13.56
N GLY A 50 10.37 -8.78 -12.95
CA GLY A 50 11.77 -8.79 -13.35
C GLY A 50 12.50 -9.95 -12.67
N ALA A 51 13.73 -9.72 -12.19
CA ALA A 51 14.44 -10.71 -11.38
C ALA A 51 13.67 -11.12 -10.10
N LEU A 52 12.89 -10.18 -9.55
CA LEU A 52 11.88 -10.44 -8.54
C LEU A 52 10.51 -10.22 -9.16
N SER A 53 9.57 -11.13 -8.87
CA SER A 53 8.18 -10.96 -9.32
C SER A 53 7.52 -9.80 -8.59
N ARG A 54 6.47 -9.25 -9.21
CA ARG A 54 5.63 -8.22 -8.60
C ARG A 54 5.17 -8.64 -7.20
N LYS A 55 4.68 -9.87 -7.06
CA LYS A 55 4.25 -10.45 -5.78
C LYS A 55 5.31 -10.27 -4.69
N VAL A 56 6.56 -10.64 -4.98
CA VAL A 56 7.67 -10.52 -4.03
C VAL A 56 7.96 -9.06 -3.69
N LYS A 57 8.00 -8.17 -4.69
CA LYS A 57 8.24 -6.74 -4.48
C LYS A 57 7.15 -6.08 -3.63
N GLU A 58 5.90 -6.42 -3.87
CA GLU A 58 4.75 -5.91 -3.09
C GLU A 58 4.82 -6.39 -1.63
N LEU A 59 5.15 -7.67 -1.39
CA LEU A 59 5.37 -8.21 -0.05
C LEU A 59 6.55 -7.54 0.68
N MET A 60 7.66 -7.29 -0.02
CA MET A 60 8.82 -6.57 0.52
C MET A 60 8.45 -5.14 0.94
N PHE A 61 7.74 -4.41 0.09
CA PHE A 61 7.34 -3.03 0.40
C PHE A 61 6.32 -2.97 1.54
N MET A 62 5.36 -3.91 1.56
CA MET A 62 4.42 -4.08 2.66
C MET A 62 5.14 -4.36 3.99
N SER A 63 6.13 -5.24 3.99
CA SER A 63 6.97 -5.55 5.16
C SER A 63 7.70 -4.31 5.69
N GLY A 64 8.26 -3.47 4.79
CA GLY A 64 8.81 -2.17 5.16
C GLY A 64 7.75 -1.24 5.75
N GLY A 65 6.53 -1.23 5.19
CA GLY A 65 5.39 -0.50 5.75
C GLY A 65 5.06 -0.89 7.19
N VAL A 66 5.16 -2.18 7.53
CA VAL A 66 5.03 -2.67 8.90
C VAL A 66 6.17 -2.14 9.78
N ALA A 67 7.41 -2.26 9.33
CA ALA A 67 8.58 -1.83 10.09
C ALA A 67 8.57 -0.33 10.42
N TYR A 68 8.05 0.49 9.52
CA TYR A 68 7.91 1.94 9.68
C TYR A 68 6.58 2.37 10.29
N CYS A 69 5.71 1.43 10.68
CA CYS A 69 4.35 1.75 11.16
C CYS A 69 3.61 2.71 10.22
N SER A 70 3.74 2.50 8.91
CA SER A 70 3.15 3.36 7.89
C SER A 70 1.82 2.78 7.41
N PRO A 71 0.66 3.35 7.81
CA PRO A 71 -0.63 2.84 7.36
C PRO A 71 -0.74 2.91 5.83
N ARG A 72 -0.11 3.93 5.23
CA ARG A 72 -0.13 4.18 3.77
C ARG A 72 0.69 3.16 2.98
N CYS A 73 1.65 2.48 3.62
CA CYS A 73 2.49 1.48 2.97
C CYS A 73 1.97 0.05 3.19
N ILE A 74 1.31 -0.25 4.32
CA ILE A 74 0.75 -1.59 4.56
C ILE A 74 -0.42 -1.95 3.62
N ILE A 75 -1.02 -0.95 2.95
CA ILE A 75 -2.03 -1.19 1.90
C ILE A 75 -1.51 -2.08 0.76
N HIS A 76 -0.18 -2.22 0.62
CA HIS A 76 0.45 -3.10 -0.36
C HIS A 76 0.10 -4.59 -0.16
N ALA A 77 -0.54 -4.97 0.95
CA ALA A 77 -1.23 -6.26 1.08
C ALA A 77 -2.25 -6.51 -0.06
N ILE A 78 -2.87 -5.46 -0.60
CA ILE A 78 -3.84 -5.53 -1.71
C ILE A 78 -3.19 -5.84 -3.06
N PRO A 79 -2.25 -5.03 -3.58
CA PRO A 79 -1.58 -5.38 -4.83
C PRO A 79 -0.76 -6.67 -4.71
N ALA A 80 -0.28 -7.05 -3.52
CA ALA A 80 0.27 -8.39 -3.29
C ALA A 80 -0.81 -9.47 -3.50
N ALA A 81 -2.02 -9.29 -2.95
CA ALA A 81 -3.15 -10.19 -3.14
C ALA A 81 -3.56 -10.32 -4.62
N GLU A 82 -3.55 -9.20 -5.37
CA GLU A 82 -3.80 -9.17 -6.81
C GLU A 82 -2.70 -9.88 -7.61
N ALA A 83 -1.45 -9.78 -7.15
CA ALA A 83 -0.31 -10.49 -7.72
C ALA A 83 -0.23 -11.98 -7.30
N GLY A 84 -1.26 -12.50 -6.63
CA GLY A 84 -1.37 -13.92 -6.26
C GLY A 84 -0.67 -14.29 -4.95
N ALA A 85 -0.39 -13.34 -4.07
CA ALA A 85 0.07 -13.65 -2.71
C ALA A 85 -0.99 -14.47 -1.96
N THR A 86 -0.51 -15.49 -1.26
CA THR A 86 -1.29 -16.27 -0.30
C THR A 86 -1.34 -15.58 1.05
N TRP A 87 -2.29 -15.97 1.89
CA TRP A 87 -2.37 -15.48 3.27
C TRP A 87 -1.07 -15.76 4.05
N ASN A 88 -0.51 -16.96 3.90
CA ASN A 88 0.73 -17.35 4.57
C ASN A 88 1.93 -16.49 4.13
N GLU A 89 2.03 -16.16 2.84
CA GLU A 89 3.10 -15.26 2.35
C GLU A 89 2.97 -13.84 2.93
N VAL A 90 1.74 -13.34 3.08
CA VAL A 90 1.50 -12.04 3.74
C VAL A 90 1.83 -12.10 5.22
N PHE A 91 1.45 -13.19 5.90
CA PHE A 91 1.80 -13.42 7.30
C PHE A 91 3.31 -13.45 7.52
N GLU A 92 4.06 -14.23 6.74
CA GLU A 92 5.51 -14.30 6.87
C GLU A 92 6.18 -12.95 6.60
N ALA A 93 5.78 -12.24 5.54
CA ALA A 93 6.32 -10.93 5.23
C ALA A 93 6.00 -9.87 6.30
N ALA A 94 4.78 -9.87 6.84
CA ALA A 94 4.37 -8.98 7.92
C ALA A 94 5.13 -9.28 9.22
N ALA A 95 5.34 -10.57 9.55
CA ALA A 95 6.13 -10.99 10.71
C ALA A 95 7.59 -10.54 10.58
N VAL A 96 8.20 -10.65 9.39
CA VAL A 96 9.54 -10.10 9.12
C VAL A 96 9.55 -8.58 9.33
N GLY A 97 8.53 -7.87 8.83
CA GLY A 97 8.42 -6.42 8.99
C GLY A 97 8.32 -5.97 10.46
N MET A 98 7.57 -6.74 11.27
CA MET A 98 7.47 -6.53 12.71
C MET A 98 8.84 -6.66 13.39
N ILE A 99 9.63 -7.67 13.04
CA ILE A 99 10.99 -7.84 13.60
C ILE A 99 11.95 -6.76 13.10
N LEU A 100 11.83 -6.34 11.83
CA LEU A 100 12.63 -5.27 11.23
C LEU A 100 12.47 -3.91 11.93
N ALA A 101 11.33 -3.66 12.58
CA ALA A 101 11.14 -2.46 13.40
C ALA A 101 12.19 -2.34 14.53
N GLY A 102 12.73 -3.48 14.99
CA GLY A 102 13.83 -3.56 15.94
C GLY A 102 13.55 -2.84 17.26
N PHE A 103 14.61 -2.46 17.97
CA PHE A 103 14.57 -1.60 19.15
C PHE A 103 15.50 -0.40 18.96
N VAL A 104 15.24 0.37 17.89
CA VAL A 104 16.04 1.54 17.54
C VAL A 104 15.56 2.75 18.33
N PRO A 105 16.44 3.57 18.94
CA PRO A 105 16.05 4.82 19.57
C PRO A 105 15.27 5.72 18.61
N GLY A 106 14.07 6.14 19.00
CA GLY A 106 13.17 6.95 18.15
C GLY A 106 12.48 6.17 17.02
N GLY A 107 12.71 4.85 16.91
CA GLY A 107 11.98 3.97 16.00
C GLY A 107 10.65 3.49 16.60
N PRO A 108 9.76 2.92 15.78
CA PRO A 108 8.47 2.45 16.26
C PRO A 108 8.57 1.32 17.29
N GLY A 109 9.53 0.40 17.11
CA GLY A 109 9.71 -0.75 18.01
C GLY A 109 8.82 -1.94 17.67
N ILE A 110 9.30 -3.16 17.95
CA ILE A 110 8.58 -4.42 17.70
C ILE A 110 7.14 -4.42 18.25
N PRO A 111 6.86 -4.00 19.51
CA PRO A 111 5.50 -4.07 20.06
C PRO A 111 4.48 -3.22 19.30
N TYR A 112 4.90 -2.09 18.73
CA TYR A 112 4.01 -1.21 17.97
C TYR A 112 3.86 -1.67 16.52
N ALA A 113 4.95 -2.17 15.91
CA ALA A 113 4.89 -2.73 14.56
C ALA A 113 4.00 -3.98 14.47
N PHE A 114 3.80 -4.71 15.58
CA PHE A 114 2.85 -5.82 15.65
C PHE A 114 1.43 -5.42 15.25
N GLU A 115 0.95 -4.23 15.65
CA GLU A 115 -0.39 -3.75 15.27
C GLU A 115 -0.51 -3.58 13.75
N TYR A 116 0.56 -3.11 13.10
CA TYR A 116 0.62 -2.96 11.65
C TYR A 116 0.72 -4.30 10.94
N ALA A 117 1.42 -5.28 11.52
CA ALA A 117 1.45 -6.65 10.99
C ALA A 117 0.05 -7.28 11.02
N LEU A 118 -0.67 -7.18 12.14
CA LEU A 118 -2.06 -7.63 12.24
C LEU A 118 -2.97 -6.90 11.25
N LYS A 119 -2.75 -5.60 11.07
CA LYS A 119 -3.54 -4.80 10.13
C LYS A 119 -3.36 -5.25 8.68
N CYS A 120 -2.17 -5.71 8.29
CA CYS A 120 -1.94 -6.30 6.96
C CYS A 120 -2.83 -7.53 6.73
N LEU A 121 -2.94 -8.40 7.73
CA LEU A 121 -3.76 -9.60 7.68
C LEU A 121 -5.25 -9.26 7.59
N ASP A 122 -5.72 -8.32 8.43
CA ASP A 122 -7.10 -7.82 8.41
C ASP A 122 -7.47 -7.23 7.04
N ILE A 123 -6.59 -6.39 6.46
CA ILE A 123 -6.80 -5.80 5.13
C ILE A 123 -6.85 -6.91 4.07
N PHE A 124 -5.91 -7.85 4.10
CA PHE A 124 -5.84 -8.94 3.13
C PHE A 124 -7.11 -9.81 3.15
N ASP A 125 -7.56 -10.21 4.35
CA ASP A 125 -8.74 -11.05 4.51
C ASP A 125 -10.01 -10.34 4.05
N LYS A 126 -10.21 -9.09 4.48
CA LYS A 126 -11.35 -8.29 4.07
C LYS A 126 -11.35 -8.06 2.56
N TYR A 127 -10.18 -7.74 2.00
CA TYR A 127 -10.04 -7.56 0.56
C TYR A 127 -10.41 -8.83 -0.22
N LYS A 128 -9.88 -10.00 0.16
CA LYS A 128 -10.19 -11.28 -0.50
C LYS A 128 -11.67 -11.67 -0.37
N LYS A 129 -12.36 -11.25 0.69
CA LYS A 129 -13.81 -11.48 0.89
C LYS A 129 -14.69 -10.42 0.22
N GLY A 130 -14.12 -9.38 -0.38
CA GLY A 130 -14.87 -8.24 -0.92
C GLY A 130 -15.52 -7.35 0.15
N GLU A 131 -15.07 -7.47 1.39
CA GLU A 131 -15.53 -6.66 2.52
C GLU A 131 -14.89 -5.27 2.49
N LYS A 132 -15.54 -4.31 3.16
CA LYS A 132 -14.97 -2.98 3.34
C LYS A 132 -13.75 -3.06 4.26
N TRP A 133 -12.63 -2.53 3.80
CA TRP A 133 -11.38 -2.40 4.55
C TRP A 133 -10.98 -0.92 4.66
N GLU A 134 -10.16 -0.61 5.66
CA GLU A 134 -9.57 0.73 5.87
C GLU A 134 -8.18 0.53 6.46
N TYR A 135 -7.20 1.23 5.91
CA TYR A 135 -5.80 1.15 6.28
C TYR A 135 -5.35 2.36 7.10
N LEU A 136 -6.05 3.49 6.98
CA LEU A 136 -5.76 4.68 7.76
C LEU A 136 -6.43 4.60 9.14
N PRO A 137 -5.75 5.07 10.20
CA PRO A 137 -6.45 5.38 11.43
C PRO A 137 -7.52 6.45 11.18
N ALA A 138 -8.55 6.47 12.01
CA ALA A 138 -9.52 7.55 12.00
C ALA A 138 -8.78 8.90 12.15
N PRO A 139 -9.15 9.93 11.38
CA PRO A 139 -8.58 11.26 11.55
C PRO A 139 -8.75 11.71 13.00
N LYS A 140 -7.64 12.05 13.66
CA LYS A 140 -7.66 12.76 14.93
C LYS A 140 -7.46 14.23 14.64
N PHE A 141 -8.41 15.05 15.10
CA PHE A 141 -8.33 16.52 15.02
C PHE A 141 -7.93 17.06 16.38
N ASP A 142 -6.93 16.45 17.01
CA ASP A 142 -6.21 17.01 18.14
C ASP A 142 -5.01 17.78 17.59
N HIS A 143 -4.86 19.05 17.95
CA HIS A 143 -3.74 19.90 17.51
C HIS A 143 -2.40 19.47 18.17
N GLY A 144 -1.97 18.20 18.02
CA GLY A 144 -0.87 17.60 18.79
C GLY A 144 0.12 16.79 17.97
N VAL A 145 1.30 17.40 17.80
CA VAL A 145 2.65 16.90 17.44
C VAL A 145 2.73 15.75 16.42
N TYR A 146 3.15 16.13 15.21
CA TYR A 146 3.57 15.27 14.09
C TYR A 146 4.69 14.28 14.48
#